data_AF-A0A257Y9Z9-F1
#
_entry.id   AF-A0A257Y9Z9-F1
#
_cell.length_a   1.000
_cell.length_b   1.000
_cell.length_c   1.000
_cell.angle_alpha   90.00
_cell.angle_beta   90.00
_cell.angle_gamma   90.00
#
_symmetry.space_group_name_H-M   'P 1'
#
loop_
_entity.id
_entity.type
_entity.pdbx_description
1 polymer ?
#
loop_
_entity_poly.entity_id
_entity_poly.type
_entity_poly.pdbx_seq_one_letter_code
_entity_poly.pdbx_strand_id
1 'polypeptide(L)'
;MRSWFACALALTASAGAIVAAQDLSPMGKAWGQQPQQPQIIGRILVEGNQRIEARTVLSYLLVRPGDAFDEERIGLSVRALGETGLFADIQMETRGSDLVVRVLENPIINRIIFEGNNAVTTERLEEETEAEPRQTFTLSRVEQDVQRILEVYRRAGRFAATVTPQYKVLPQNRADLIFVIDEGPTTGVRSINFIGNEAYPDDRLREEITTRESRWWRFFEQADNYNPGQVEYDRSKLTEFYTNNGYADFRVISSVAELTPDRRDFYLTFSIDEGEQYNFGKLIDMARKLVLIGGTASSDSRCSCRCRKASSSARRVSRTRSTR
;
A
#
# COMPACT_ATOMS: atom_id res chain seq x y z
N MET A 1 44.38 37.95 8.58
CA MET A 1 44.00 39.35 8.24
C MET A 1 42.83 39.72 9.16
N ARG A 2 43.10 40.27 10.36
CA ARG A 2 43.02 41.71 10.71
C ARG A 2 41.66 42.30 10.28
N SER A 3 40.62 42.30 11.12
CA SER A 3 40.34 43.24 12.25
C SER A 3 39.85 44.61 11.78
N TRP A 4 38.72 45.07 12.35
CA TRP A 4 38.27 46.46 12.64
C TRP A 4 36.73 46.51 12.50
N PHE A 5 35.90 47.01 13.42
CA PHE A 5 36.07 48.06 14.43
C PHE A 5 35.33 47.75 15.73
N ALA A 6 35.88 48.27 16.83
CA ALA A 6 35.30 48.31 18.16
C ALA A 6 35.08 49.77 18.60
N CYS A 7 34.14 49.92 19.53
CA CYS A 7 34.20 50.80 20.72
C CYS A 7 33.77 52.28 20.63
N ALA A 8 32.79 52.63 21.50
CA ALA A 8 32.73 53.77 22.45
C ALA A 8 31.22 54.05 22.74
N LEU A 9 30.57 53.83 23.91
CA LEU A 9 30.80 54.27 25.31
C LEU A 9 31.17 55.77 25.40
N ALA A 10 30.52 56.67 26.16
CA ALA A 10 29.67 56.51 27.34
C ALA A 10 29.01 57.85 27.78
N LEU A 11 28.07 57.74 28.75
CA LEU A 11 27.78 58.67 29.89
C LEU A 11 27.18 60.06 29.53
N THR A 12 26.15 60.59 30.22
CA THR A 12 26.06 60.86 31.67
C THR A 12 24.62 60.98 32.20
N ALA A 13 24.51 60.85 33.52
CA ALA A 13 23.34 60.86 34.39
C ALA A 13 22.56 62.19 34.50
N SER A 14 21.30 62.07 34.92
CA SER A 14 20.77 62.85 36.06
C SER A 14 19.51 62.21 36.63
N ALA A 15 19.56 61.87 37.91
CA ALA A 15 18.42 61.49 38.73
C ALA A 15 17.61 62.74 39.09
N GLY A 16 16.29 62.64 39.01
CA GLY A 16 15.34 63.64 39.48
C GLY A 16 14.01 62.98 39.79
N ALA A 17 13.76 62.72 41.08
CA ALA A 17 12.48 62.24 41.58
C ALA A 17 11.56 63.44 41.81
N ILE A 18 10.36 63.42 41.22
CA ILE A 18 9.20 64.18 41.70
C ILE A 18 7.98 63.26 41.63
N VAL A 19 7.39 63.06 42.80
CA VAL A 19 6.07 62.48 43.03
C VAL A 19 5.03 63.52 42.61
N ALA A 20 4.12 63.15 41.70
CA ALA A 20 2.81 63.80 41.59
C ALA A 20 1.79 62.79 41.09
N ALA A 21 0.69 62.71 41.82
CA ALA A 21 -0.38 61.77 41.66
C ALA A 21 -1.38 62.20 40.57
N GLN A 22 -2.22 61.24 40.17
CA GLN A 22 -3.56 61.41 39.60
C GLN A 22 -3.65 61.97 38.16
N ASP A 23 -3.85 61.05 37.22
CA ASP A 23 -5.06 61.08 36.38
C ASP A 23 -5.34 59.68 35.79
N LEU A 24 -6.19 58.93 36.48
CA LEU A 24 -6.78 57.70 35.95
C LEU A 24 -8.07 58.09 35.22
N SER A 25 -7.94 58.50 33.96
CA SER A 25 -9.06 58.52 33.03
C SER A 25 -9.03 57.26 32.14
N PRO A 26 -10.07 56.42 32.15
CA PRO A 26 -10.10 55.17 31.40
C PRO A 26 -10.58 55.46 29.98
N MET A 27 -9.66 55.60 29.02
CA MET A 27 -10.05 55.78 27.61
C MET A 27 -9.18 54.95 26.67
N GLY A 28 -9.21 53.62 26.87
CA GLY A 28 -8.89 52.66 25.83
C GLY A 28 -10.17 51.95 25.45
N LYS A 29 -10.88 52.46 24.42
CA LYS A 29 -12.06 51.82 23.85
C LYS A 29 -11.73 50.36 23.55
N ALA A 30 -12.27 49.43 24.34
CA ALA A 30 -12.40 48.05 23.93
C ALA A 30 -13.25 48.09 22.66
N TRP A 31 -12.63 47.77 21.52
CA TRP A 31 -13.36 47.52 20.29
C TRP A 31 -14.17 46.25 20.57
N GLY A 32 -15.40 46.44 21.02
CA GLY A 32 -16.39 45.38 21.00
C GLY A 32 -16.43 44.87 19.58
N GLN A 33 -16.01 43.62 19.38
CA GLN A 33 -16.39 42.88 18.19
C GLN A 33 -17.92 42.87 18.22
N GLN A 34 -18.54 43.73 17.42
CA GLN A 34 -19.98 43.66 17.20
C GLN A 34 -20.25 42.23 16.75
N PRO A 35 -21.12 41.47 17.46
CA PRO A 35 -21.47 40.14 17.03
C PRO A 35 -21.98 40.28 15.59
N GLN A 36 -21.23 39.69 14.65
CA GLN A 36 -21.67 39.56 13.27
C GLN A 36 -23.05 38.90 13.37
N GLN A 37 -24.09 39.61 12.93
CA GLN A 37 -25.43 39.02 12.94
C GLN A 37 -25.35 37.69 12.18
N PRO A 38 -25.95 36.60 12.70
CA PRO A 38 -25.88 35.32 12.02
C PRO A 38 -26.40 35.50 10.61
N GLN A 39 -25.49 35.45 9.64
CA GLN A 39 -25.83 35.61 8.24
C GLN A 39 -26.66 34.39 7.85
N ILE A 40 -27.88 34.59 7.38
CA ILE A 40 -28.77 33.47 7.03
C ILE A 40 -28.57 33.15 5.55
N ILE A 41 -28.50 31.86 5.22
CA ILE A 41 -28.46 31.40 3.84
C ILE A 41 -29.85 31.63 3.22
N GLY A 42 -29.94 32.56 2.28
CA GLY A 42 -31.17 32.90 1.56
C GLY A 42 -31.57 31.80 0.58
N ARG A 43 -30.87 31.70 -0.56
CA ARG A 43 -31.04 30.62 -1.56
C ARG A 43 -29.69 30.01 -1.91
N ILE A 44 -29.73 28.76 -2.35
CA ILE A 44 -28.56 28.05 -2.86
C ILE A 44 -28.69 27.95 -4.39
N LEU A 45 -27.71 28.49 -5.10
CA LEU A 45 -27.63 28.50 -6.56
C LEU A 45 -26.54 27.52 -7.00
N VAL A 46 -26.89 26.56 -7.84
CA VAL A 46 -25.92 25.58 -8.38
C VAL A 46 -25.57 25.96 -9.81
N GLU A 47 -24.27 26.07 -10.10
CA GLU A 47 -23.72 26.42 -11.41
C GLU A 47 -22.72 25.35 -11.87
N GLY A 48 -22.65 25.09 -13.18
CA GLY A 48 -21.65 24.18 -13.77
C GLY A 48 -22.07 22.72 -13.90
N ASN A 49 -23.21 22.34 -13.32
CA ASN A 49 -23.83 21.04 -13.52
C ASN A 49 -24.41 20.92 -14.95
N GLN A 50 -24.13 19.80 -15.62
CA GLN A 50 -24.54 19.52 -16.99
C GLN A 50 -25.37 18.24 -17.06
N ARG A 51 -24.84 17.13 -16.54
CA ARG A 51 -25.52 15.82 -16.53
C ARG A 51 -26.21 15.56 -15.21
N ILE A 52 -25.69 16.14 -14.13
CA ILE A 52 -26.23 15.97 -12.78
C ILE A 52 -27.24 17.07 -12.52
N GLU A 53 -28.41 16.71 -11.99
CA GLU A 53 -29.43 17.69 -11.64
C GLU A 53 -29.01 18.52 -10.41
N ALA A 54 -29.36 19.80 -10.39
CA ALA A 54 -29.08 20.69 -9.26
C ALA A 54 -29.66 20.15 -7.94
N ARG A 55 -30.82 19.49 -7.99
CA ARG A 55 -31.45 18.86 -6.80
C ARG A 55 -30.58 17.77 -6.20
N THR A 56 -29.85 17.01 -7.03
CA THR A 56 -28.92 15.98 -6.57
C THR A 56 -27.75 16.62 -5.82
N VAL A 57 -27.19 17.72 -6.35
CA VAL A 57 -26.14 18.50 -5.65
C VAL A 57 -26.64 18.96 -4.28
N LEU A 58 -27.84 19.55 -4.23
CA LEU A 58 -28.46 20.03 -2.98
C LEU A 58 -28.69 18.91 -1.96
N SER A 59 -28.91 17.66 -2.39
CA SER A 59 -29.16 16.53 -1.50
C SER A 59 -27.94 16.09 -0.69
N TYR A 60 -26.72 16.39 -1.17
CA TYR A 60 -25.46 16.10 -0.49
C TYR A 60 -24.97 17.25 0.38
N LEU A 61 -25.56 18.44 0.26
CA LEU A 61 -25.21 19.58 1.10
C LEU A 61 -25.74 19.37 2.52
N LEU A 62 -24.90 19.68 3.50
CA LEU A 62 -25.29 19.70 4.91
C LEU A 62 -25.99 21.00 5.30
N VAL A 63 -26.01 22.00 4.42
CA VAL A 63 -26.66 23.30 4.62
C VAL A 63 -27.92 23.43 3.75
N ARG A 64 -28.93 24.12 4.25
CA ARG A 64 -30.19 24.38 3.53
C ARG A 64 -30.54 25.87 3.51
N PRO A 65 -31.37 26.32 2.54
CA PRO A 65 -31.99 27.63 2.60
C PRO A 65 -32.69 27.84 3.96
N GLY A 66 -32.38 28.94 4.64
CA GLY A 66 -32.86 29.26 5.97
C GLY A 66 -31.91 28.88 7.12
N ASP A 67 -30.87 28.08 6.87
CA ASP A 67 -29.86 27.77 7.89
C ASP A 67 -28.99 29.01 8.18
N ALA A 68 -28.47 29.09 9.41
CA ALA A 68 -27.40 30.03 9.74
C ALA A 68 -26.13 29.68 8.95
N PHE A 69 -25.42 30.70 8.50
CA PHE A 69 -24.14 30.55 7.82
C PHE A 69 -23.11 29.98 8.80
N ASP A 70 -22.59 28.81 8.44
CA ASP A 70 -21.64 28.06 9.23
C ASP A 70 -20.56 27.52 8.27
N GLU A 71 -19.35 28.07 8.41
CA GLU A 71 -18.21 27.75 7.56
C GLU A 71 -17.77 26.28 7.73
N GLU A 72 -17.93 25.70 8.92
CA GLU A 72 -17.60 24.29 9.17
C GLU A 72 -18.55 23.38 8.39
N ARG A 73 -19.86 23.67 8.45
CA ARG A 73 -20.87 22.90 7.69
C ARG A 73 -20.70 23.07 6.17
N ILE A 74 -20.26 24.23 5.70
CA ILE A 74 -19.92 24.45 4.29
C ILE A 74 -18.72 23.61 3.89
N GLY A 75 -17.63 23.64 4.68
CA GLY A 75 -16.43 22.82 4.43
C GLY A 75 -16.73 21.31 4.43
N LEU A 76 -17.57 20.86 5.37
CA LEU A 76 -18.05 19.47 5.40
C LEU A 76 -18.92 19.12 4.19
N SER A 77 -19.72 20.07 3.68
CA SER A 77 -20.52 19.87 2.46
C SER A 77 -19.63 19.74 1.21
N VAL A 78 -18.55 20.53 1.11
CA VAL A 78 -17.54 20.39 0.05
C VAL A 78 -16.91 19.00 0.10
N ARG A 79 -16.53 18.53 1.30
CA ARG A 79 -15.97 17.18 1.49
C ARG A 79 -16.96 16.09 1.10
N ALA A 80 -18.21 16.18 1.57
CA ALA A 80 -19.25 15.20 1.27
C ALA A 80 -19.50 15.10 -0.25
N LEU A 81 -19.53 16.23 -0.95
CA LEU A 81 -19.63 16.25 -2.42
C LEU A 81 -18.40 15.62 -3.09
N GLY A 82 -17.19 15.90 -2.61
CA GLY A 82 -15.95 15.30 -3.12
C GLY A 82 -15.92 13.77 -2.96
N GLU A 83 -16.38 13.26 -1.81
CA GLU A 83 -16.46 11.82 -1.53
C GLU A 83 -17.43 11.06 -2.46
N THR A 84 -18.41 11.74 -3.04
CA THR A 84 -19.29 11.10 -4.06
C THR A 84 -18.56 10.73 -5.34
N GLY A 85 -17.41 11.34 -5.62
CA GLY A 85 -16.66 11.15 -6.87
C GLY A 85 -17.39 11.68 -8.12
N LEU A 86 -18.44 12.49 -7.96
CA LEU A 86 -19.21 13.05 -9.07
C LEU A 86 -18.58 14.32 -9.64
N PHE A 87 -17.78 15.04 -8.85
CA PHE A 87 -17.23 16.35 -9.20
C PHE A 87 -15.70 16.37 -9.07
N ALA A 88 -15.03 16.99 -10.03
CA ALA A 88 -13.59 17.21 -10.08
C ALA A 88 -13.17 18.41 -9.22
N ASP A 89 -14.02 19.44 -9.20
CA ASP A 89 -13.80 20.68 -8.44
C ASP A 89 -15.14 21.19 -7.90
N ILE A 90 -15.11 21.67 -6.66
CA ILE A 90 -16.27 22.24 -5.96
C ILE A 90 -15.83 23.55 -5.31
N GLN A 91 -16.45 24.64 -5.71
CA GLN A 91 -16.23 25.96 -5.14
C GLN A 91 -17.55 26.48 -4.58
N MET A 92 -17.53 26.99 -3.36
CA MET A 92 -18.69 27.58 -2.71
C MET A 92 -18.40 29.04 -2.35
N GLU A 93 -19.18 29.96 -2.89
CA GLU A 93 -19.00 31.40 -2.72
C GLU A 93 -20.29 32.02 -2.20
N THR A 94 -20.18 33.00 -1.29
CA THR A 94 -21.34 33.75 -0.82
C THR A 94 -21.51 35.04 -1.63
N ARG A 95 -22.69 35.25 -2.19
CA ARG A 95 -23.07 36.47 -2.91
C ARG A 95 -24.26 37.13 -2.19
N GLY A 96 -23.96 38.03 -1.26
CA GLY A 96 -24.99 38.65 -0.41
C GLY A 96 -25.58 37.61 0.55
N SER A 97 -26.88 37.34 0.44
CA SER A 97 -27.55 36.26 1.19
C SER A 97 -27.44 34.89 0.52
N ASP A 98 -26.98 34.81 -0.73
CA ASP A 98 -27.07 33.59 -1.52
C ASP A 98 -25.77 32.79 -1.49
N LEU A 99 -25.88 31.47 -1.42
CA LEU A 99 -24.74 30.55 -1.54
C LEU A 99 -24.67 30.04 -2.98
N VAL A 100 -23.62 30.38 -3.70
CA VAL A 100 -23.35 29.92 -5.06
C VAL A 100 -22.40 28.73 -4.99
N VAL A 101 -22.86 27.57 -5.46
CA VAL A 101 -22.10 26.33 -5.53
C VAL A 101 -21.72 26.10 -6.99
N ARG A 102 -20.46 26.35 -7.33
CA ARG A 102 -19.89 26.06 -8.65
C ARG A 102 -19.29 24.67 -8.62
N VAL A 103 -19.72 23.81 -9.54
CA VAL A 103 -19.22 22.44 -9.64
C VAL A 103 -18.66 22.16 -11.03
N LEU A 104 -17.58 21.40 -11.09
CA LEU A 104 -17.05 20.80 -12.31
C LEU A 104 -17.29 19.29 -12.23
N GLU A 105 -18.09 18.73 -13.13
CA GLU A 105 -18.38 17.28 -13.13
C GLU A 105 -17.17 16.45 -13.56
N ASN A 106 -16.97 15.30 -12.91
CA ASN A 106 -15.99 14.31 -13.33
C ASN A 106 -16.39 13.69 -14.68
N PRO A 107 -15.44 13.55 -15.63
CA PRO A 107 -15.75 12.94 -16.92
C PRO A 107 -15.99 11.43 -16.78
N ILE A 108 -16.67 10.86 -17.79
CA ILE A 108 -16.84 9.40 -17.89
C ILE A 108 -15.70 8.82 -18.74
N ILE A 109 -15.05 7.77 -18.25
CA ILE A 109 -14.00 7.05 -18.98
C ILE A 109 -14.61 6.44 -20.24
N ASN A 110 -14.12 6.83 -21.41
CA ASN A 110 -14.54 6.28 -22.69
C ASN A 110 -13.77 5.00 -23.03
N ARG A 111 -12.44 5.05 -22.89
CA ARG A 111 -11.55 3.89 -23.05
C ARG A 111 -10.28 4.08 -22.22
N ILE A 112 -9.55 2.99 -22.05
CA ILE A 112 -8.26 2.95 -21.38
C ILE A 112 -7.23 2.50 -22.42
N ILE A 113 -6.06 3.13 -22.42
CA ILE A 113 -4.96 2.86 -23.34
C ILE A 113 -3.71 2.68 -22.49
N PHE A 114 -2.95 1.63 -22.77
CA PHE A 114 -1.63 1.40 -22.19
C PHE A 114 -0.60 1.58 -23.30
N GLU A 115 0.42 2.39 -23.04
CA GLU A 115 1.52 2.65 -23.98
C GLU A 115 2.85 2.31 -23.31
N GLY A 116 3.74 1.66 -24.06
CA GLY A 116 5.08 1.29 -23.56
C GLY A 116 5.15 -0.05 -22.81
N ASN A 117 4.04 -0.77 -22.66
CA ASN A 117 4.01 -2.10 -22.08
C ASN A 117 4.41 -3.19 -23.10
N ASN A 118 5.66 -3.64 -23.04
CA ASN A 118 6.19 -4.72 -23.89
C ASN A 118 6.47 -6.00 -23.08
N ALA A 119 6.91 -5.86 -21.83
CA ALA A 119 7.20 -6.96 -20.92
C ALA A 119 5.94 -7.52 -20.24
N VAL A 120 4.90 -6.69 -20.06
CA VAL A 120 3.61 -7.09 -19.47
C VAL A 120 2.50 -6.88 -20.50
N THR A 121 1.66 -7.90 -20.69
CA THR A 121 0.57 -7.82 -21.66
C THR A 121 -0.52 -6.86 -21.18
N THR A 122 -1.21 -6.23 -22.14
CA THR A 122 -2.27 -5.27 -21.84
C THR A 122 -3.40 -5.91 -21.05
N GLU A 123 -3.76 -7.15 -21.37
CA GLU A 123 -4.83 -7.90 -20.69
C GLU A 123 -4.51 -8.08 -19.20
N ARG A 124 -3.24 -8.31 -18.87
CA ARG A 124 -2.80 -8.48 -17.49
C ARG A 124 -2.88 -7.17 -16.71
N LEU A 125 -2.64 -6.04 -17.37
CA LEU A 125 -2.79 -4.72 -16.76
C LEU A 125 -4.27 -4.40 -16.54
N GLU A 126 -5.12 -4.68 -17.53
CA GLU A 126 -6.57 -4.48 -17.44
C GLU A 126 -7.20 -5.29 -16.30
N GLU A 127 -6.77 -6.54 -16.09
CA GLU A 127 -7.23 -7.39 -14.98
C GLU A 127 -6.89 -6.83 -13.58
N GLU A 128 -5.81 -6.07 -13.46
CA GLU A 128 -5.30 -5.58 -12.18
C GLU A 128 -5.74 -4.13 -11.91
N THR A 129 -6.11 -3.38 -12.94
CA THR A 129 -6.70 -2.04 -12.83
C THR A 129 -8.20 -2.08 -12.48
N GLU A 130 -8.70 -1.05 -11.79
CA GLU A 130 -10.12 -0.91 -11.41
C GLU A 130 -10.82 0.04 -12.37
N ALA A 131 -10.09 0.97 -12.98
CA ALA A 131 -10.64 1.79 -14.04
C ALA A 131 -11.19 0.88 -15.15
N GLU A 132 -12.43 1.15 -15.54
CA GLU A 132 -13.07 0.48 -16.66
C GLU A 132 -13.80 1.50 -17.55
N PRO A 133 -14.00 1.19 -18.84
CA PRO A 133 -14.87 1.98 -19.70
C PRO A 133 -16.27 2.14 -19.11
N ARG A 134 -16.81 3.37 -19.22
CA ARG A 134 -18.12 3.84 -18.71
C ARG A 134 -18.18 4.12 -17.21
N GLN A 135 -17.08 3.99 -16.48
CA GLN A 135 -17.01 4.45 -15.09
C GLN A 135 -16.69 5.95 -14.99
N THR A 136 -16.95 6.54 -13.81
CA THR A 136 -16.55 7.93 -13.52
C THR A 136 -15.03 8.01 -13.30
N PHE A 137 -14.41 8.97 -13.96
CA PHE A 137 -13.00 9.29 -13.79
C PHE A 137 -12.79 10.05 -12.48
N THR A 138 -11.91 9.58 -11.61
CA THR A 138 -11.45 10.33 -10.44
C THR A 138 -9.94 10.22 -10.33
N LEU A 139 -9.27 11.30 -9.91
CA LEU A 139 -7.81 11.29 -9.74
C LEU A 139 -7.36 10.22 -8.74
N SER A 140 -8.11 10.04 -7.65
CA SER A 140 -7.82 9.04 -6.62
C SER A 140 -7.79 7.60 -7.16
N ARG A 141 -8.74 7.24 -8.03
CA ARG A 141 -8.77 5.91 -8.66
C ARG A 141 -7.60 5.72 -9.61
N VAL A 142 -7.30 6.75 -10.41
CA VAL A 142 -6.16 6.71 -11.34
C VAL A 142 -4.84 6.54 -10.57
N GLU A 143 -4.66 7.22 -9.44
CA GLU A 143 -3.47 7.06 -8.60
C GLU A 143 -3.37 5.65 -8.01
N GLN A 144 -4.49 5.05 -7.60
CA GLN A 144 -4.54 3.66 -7.14
C GLN A 144 -4.22 2.67 -8.25
N ASP A 145 -4.75 2.88 -9.46
CA ASP A 145 -4.41 2.07 -10.64
C ASP A 145 -2.92 2.17 -10.97
N VAL A 146 -2.33 3.37 -10.90
CA VAL A 146 -0.88 3.56 -11.08
C VAL A 146 -0.08 2.70 -10.09
N GLN A 147 -0.46 2.66 -8.81
CA GLN A 147 0.22 1.81 -7.83
C GLN A 147 0.07 0.32 -8.15
N ARG A 148 -1.13 -0.12 -8.55
CA ARG A 148 -1.38 -1.52 -8.94
C ARG A 148 -0.59 -1.94 -10.17
N ILE A 149 -0.52 -1.07 -11.19
CA ILE A 149 0.34 -1.30 -12.36
C ILE A 149 1.81 -1.41 -11.93
N LEU A 150 2.30 -0.49 -11.09
CA LEU A 150 3.67 -0.55 -10.57
C LEU A 150 3.94 -1.85 -9.79
N GLU A 151 2.98 -2.36 -9.03
CA GLU A 151 3.07 -3.64 -8.33
C GLU A 151 3.16 -4.84 -9.28
N VAL A 152 2.45 -4.81 -10.41
CA VAL A 152 2.60 -5.81 -11.48
C VAL A 152 4.04 -5.82 -12.00
N TYR A 153 4.60 -4.65 -12.29
CA TYR A 153 6.00 -4.55 -12.77
C TYR A 153 7.02 -4.95 -11.69
N ARG A 154 6.79 -4.61 -10.42
CA ARG A 154 7.64 -5.06 -9.30
C ARG A 154 7.66 -6.58 -9.18
N ARG A 155 6.51 -7.25 -9.32
CA ARG A 155 6.42 -8.72 -9.34
C ARG A 155 7.13 -9.34 -10.54
N ALA A 156 7.17 -8.62 -11.66
CA ALA A 156 7.96 -9.00 -12.85
C ALA A 156 9.47 -8.68 -12.72
N GLY A 157 9.93 -8.18 -11.56
CA GLY A 157 11.34 -7.85 -11.31
C GLY A 157 11.78 -6.51 -11.91
N ARG A 158 10.85 -5.59 -12.21
CA ARG A 158 11.14 -4.27 -12.82
C ARG A 158 10.83 -3.16 -11.84
N PHE A 159 11.77 -2.87 -10.94
CA PHE A 159 11.59 -1.86 -9.88
C PHE A 159 11.89 -0.43 -10.37
N ALA A 160 12.59 -0.29 -11.49
CA ALA A 160 12.83 0.98 -12.15
C ALA A 160 11.62 1.48 -12.97
N ALA A 161 10.55 0.68 -13.08
CA ALA A 161 9.38 1.04 -13.87
C ALA A 161 8.72 2.34 -13.37
N THR A 162 8.26 3.16 -14.30
CA THR A 162 7.49 4.37 -14.03
C THR A 162 6.23 4.39 -14.86
N VAL A 163 5.15 4.92 -14.29
CA VAL A 163 3.84 5.00 -14.93
C VAL A 163 3.36 6.44 -14.81
N THR A 164 3.11 7.07 -15.94
CA THR A 164 2.61 8.45 -16.02
C THR A 164 1.18 8.43 -16.55
N PRO A 165 0.17 8.70 -15.70
CA PRO A 165 -1.19 8.80 -16.17
C PRO A 165 -1.40 10.11 -16.94
N GLN A 166 -2.03 10.00 -18.10
CA GLN A 166 -2.49 11.12 -18.92
C GLN A 166 -3.96 10.91 -19.25
N TYR A 167 -4.70 12.00 -19.46
CA TYR A 167 -6.08 11.91 -19.93
C TYR A 167 -6.37 12.97 -20.97
N LYS A 168 -7.25 12.62 -21.91
CA LYS A 168 -7.71 13.53 -22.95
C LYS A 168 -9.22 13.70 -22.85
N VAL A 169 -9.65 14.93 -22.57
CA VAL A 169 -11.08 15.26 -22.52
C VAL A 169 -11.67 15.24 -23.94
N LEU A 170 -12.82 14.61 -24.06
CA LEU A 170 -13.61 14.43 -25.27
C LEU A 170 -14.95 15.17 -25.15
N PRO A 171 -15.66 15.40 -26.27
CA PRO A 171 -17.01 15.93 -26.23
C PRO A 171 -17.95 15.10 -25.36
N GLN A 172 -18.95 15.76 -24.77
CA GLN A 172 -19.95 15.20 -23.86
C GLN A 172 -19.39 14.78 -22.48
N ASN A 173 -18.37 15.50 -22.00
CA ASN A 173 -17.69 15.26 -20.71
C ASN A 173 -17.20 13.80 -20.56
N ARG A 174 -16.49 13.32 -21.59
CA ARG A 174 -15.84 12.01 -21.58
C ARG A 174 -14.33 12.18 -21.54
N ALA A 175 -13.60 11.15 -21.14
CA ALA A 175 -12.14 11.16 -21.18
C ALA A 175 -11.58 9.83 -21.68
N ASP A 176 -10.57 9.88 -22.54
CA ASP A 176 -9.70 8.73 -22.80
C ASP A 176 -8.57 8.76 -21.75
N LEU A 177 -8.39 7.66 -21.02
CA LEU A 177 -7.33 7.49 -20.01
C LEU A 177 -6.16 6.75 -20.64
N ILE A 178 -4.95 7.31 -20.53
CA ILE A 178 -3.73 6.79 -21.15
C ILE A 178 -2.70 6.60 -20.06
N PHE A 179 -2.27 5.37 -19.84
CA PHE A 179 -1.14 5.05 -18.98
C PHE A 179 0.12 4.92 -19.83
N VAL A 180 0.99 5.92 -19.76
CA VAL A 180 2.30 5.88 -20.41
C VAL A 180 3.29 5.22 -19.47
N ILE A 181 3.82 4.07 -19.87
CA ILE A 181 4.66 3.21 -19.04
C ILE A 181 6.08 3.22 -19.60
N ASP A 182 7.05 3.52 -18.75
CA ASP A 182 8.45 3.19 -18.97
C ASP A 182 8.79 2.00 -18.06
N GLU A 183 9.01 0.84 -18.66
CA GLU A 183 9.26 -0.40 -17.92
C GLU A 183 10.64 -0.44 -17.23
N GLY A 184 11.57 0.40 -17.68
CA GLY A 184 12.97 0.35 -17.25
C GLY A 184 13.67 -1.00 -17.53
N PRO A 185 14.91 -1.18 -17.06
CA PRO A 185 15.58 -2.49 -17.10
C PRO A 185 15.01 -3.45 -16.04
N THR A 186 15.27 -4.75 -16.21
CA THR A 186 15.08 -5.72 -15.14
C THR A 186 16.04 -5.45 -14.00
N THR A 187 15.55 -5.52 -12.77
CA THR A 187 16.31 -5.25 -11.56
C THR A 187 16.99 -6.53 -11.08
N GLY A 188 18.32 -6.53 -11.16
CA GLY A 188 19.14 -7.68 -10.75
C GLY A 188 19.51 -7.66 -9.27
N VAL A 189 20.26 -8.68 -8.83
CA VAL A 189 20.92 -8.71 -7.52
C VAL A 189 22.41 -8.48 -7.73
N ARG A 190 22.97 -7.37 -7.26
CA ARG A 190 24.38 -7.03 -7.47
C ARG A 190 25.32 -7.82 -6.57
N SER A 191 24.96 -7.99 -5.30
CA SER A 191 25.73 -8.82 -4.38
C SER A 191 24.83 -9.43 -3.30
N ILE A 192 25.28 -10.58 -2.79
CA ILE A 192 24.62 -11.29 -1.69
C ILE A 192 25.64 -11.43 -0.56
N ASN A 193 25.31 -10.88 0.61
CA ASN A 193 26.16 -10.90 1.79
C ASN A 193 25.53 -11.73 2.90
N PHE A 194 26.35 -12.46 3.64
CA PHE A 194 25.94 -13.19 4.84
C PHE A 194 26.62 -12.56 6.07
N ILE A 195 25.87 -12.44 7.17
CA ILE A 195 26.35 -11.90 8.43
C ILE A 195 25.98 -12.88 9.53
N GLY A 196 26.97 -13.24 10.36
CA GLY A 196 26.78 -14.19 11.47
C GLY A 196 27.09 -15.64 11.10
N ASN A 197 27.55 -15.90 9.87
CA ASN A 197 28.12 -17.19 9.51
C ASN A 197 29.58 -17.28 9.99
N GLU A 198 29.91 -18.35 10.71
CA GLU A 198 31.25 -18.65 11.21
C GLU A 198 31.68 -20.06 10.79
N ALA A 199 30.76 -21.02 10.76
CA ALA A 199 31.03 -22.40 10.37
C ALA A 199 31.17 -22.58 8.85
N TYR A 200 30.40 -21.84 8.05
CA TYR A 200 30.42 -21.93 6.59
C TYR A 200 30.77 -20.60 5.93
N PRO A 201 31.64 -20.59 4.90
CA PRO A 201 31.94 -19.38 4.15
C PRO A 201 30.76 -18.96 3.26
N ASP A 202 30.65 -17.65 2.98
CA ASP A 202 29.60 -17.05 2.14
C ASP A 202 29.43 -17.78 0.80
N ASP A 203 30.53 -18.18 0.15
CA ASP A 203 30.53 -18.90 -1.12
C ASP A 203 29.72 -20.20 -1.04
N ARG A 204 29.83 -20.92 0.08
CA ARG A 204 29.07 -22.17 0.27
C ARG A 204 27.59 -21.87 0.46
N LEU A 205 27.24 -20.85 1.23
CA LEU A 205 25.86 -20.46 1.45
C LEU A 205 25.20 -19.95 0.17
N ARG A 206 25.96 -19.26 -0.69
CA ARG A 206 25.51 -18.82 -2.02
C ARG A 206 25.18 -19.97 -2.96
N GLU A 207 25.81 -21.14 -2.79
CA GLU A 207 25.50 -22.34 -3.59
C GLU A 207 24.20 -23.04 -3.18
N GLU A 208 23.74 -22.84 -1.94
CA GLU A 208 22.52 -23.47 -1.42
C GLU A 208 21.25 -22.68 -1.77
N ILE A 209 21.39 -21.37 -2.00
CA ILE A 209 20.28 -20.49 -2.36
C ILE A 209 20.06 -20.47 -3.88
N THR A 210 18.84 -20.12 -4.28
CA THR A 210 18.43 -20.05 -5.67
C THR A 210 18.78 -18.70 -6.29
N THR A 211 18.70 -17.62 -5.51
CA THR A 211 19.05 -16.26 -5.97
C THR A 211 20.53 -16.18 -6.32
N ARG A 212 20.83 -15.55 -7.46
CA ARG A 212 22.19 -15.40 -7.96
C ARG A 212 22.54 -13.94 -8.18
N GLU A 213 23.81 -13.63 -7.99
CA GLU A 213 24.37 -12.34 -8.34
C GLU A 213 24.40 -12.16 -9.87
N SER A 214 23.84 -11.05 -10.33
CA SER A 214 23.85 -10.65 -11.73
C SER A 214 25.28 -10.42 -12.20
N ARG A 215 25.68 -11.14 -13.25
CA ARG A 215 27.03 -11.02 -13.84
C ARG A 215 26.96 -10.45 -15.24
N TRP A 216 27.88 -9.54 -15.57
CA TRP A 216 27.91 -8.88 -16.89
C TRP A 216 28.17 -9.82 -18.07
N TRP A 217 28.50 -11.09 -17.87
CA TRP A 217 28.59 -12.09 -18.95
C TRP A 217 27.39 -13.04 -19.01
N ARG A 218 26.44 -12.94 -18.05
CA ARG A 218 25.27 -13.83 -17.88
C ARG A 218 23.97 -13.31 -18.49
N PHE A 219 24.03 -12.46 -19.51
CA PHE A 219 22.87 -11.83 -20.15
C PHE A 219 21.76 -12.79 -20.66
N PHE A 220 22.00 -14.10 -20.73
CA PHE A 220 21.03 -15.10 -21.17
C PHE A 220 20.34 -15.87 -20.03
N GLU A 221 20.80 -15.78 -18.78
CA GLU A 221 20.20 -16.49 -17.64
C GLU A 221 19.14 -15.60 -16.97
N GLN A 222 17.86 -15.96 -17.13
CA GLN A 222 16.70 -15.28 -16.51
C GLN A 222 16.64 -15.42 -14.97
N ALA A 223 17.58 -16.15 -14.36
CA ALA A 223 17.60 -16.47 -12.93
C ALA A 223 18.17 -15.34 -12.04
N ASP A 224 18.65 -14.25 -12.65
CA ASP A 224 19.37 -13.18 -11.95
C ASP A 224 18.44 -12.01 -11.52
N ASN A 225 17.12 -12.11 -11.78
CA ASN A 225 16.16 -11.07 -11.42
C ASN A 225 15.72 -11.18 -9.95
N TYR A 226 15.65 -10.05 -9.25
CA TYR A 226 15.17 -10.03 -7.87
C TYR A 226 13.68 -10.37 -7.79
N ASN A 227 13.34 -11.37 -6.98
CA ASN A 227 11.97 -11.74 -6.64
C ASN A 227 11.82 -11.91 -5.12
N PRO A 228 10.93 -11.16 -4.46
CA PRO A 228 10.75 -11.26 -3.01
C PRO A 228 10.29 -12.66 -2.55
N GLY A 229 9.49 -13.36 -3.35
CA GLY A 229 9.08 -14.74 -3.04
C GLY A 229 10.24 -15.74 -3.10
N GLN A 230 11.24 -15.48 -3.95
CA GLN A 230 12.44 -16.31 -4.05
C GLN A 230 13.38 -16.10 -2.88
N VAL A 231 13.51 -14.86 -2.37
CA VAL A 231 14.27 -14.59 -1.14
C VAL A 231 13.72 -15.37 0.04
N GLU A 232 12.39 -15.46 0.18
CA GLU A 232 11.77 -16.25 1.26
C GLU A 232 12.04 -17.75 1.11
N TYR A 233 12.00 -18.25 -0.13
CA TYR A 233 12.38 -19.62 -0.43
C TYR A 233 13.85 -19.90 -0.07
N ASP A 234 14.74 -18.96 -0.35
CA ASP A 234 16.16 -19.06 -0.04
C ASP A 234 16.43 -19.08 1.47
N ARG A 235 15.65 -18.36 2.29
CA ARG A 235 15.70 -18.49 3.76
C ARG A 235 15.39 -19.91 4.22
N SER A 236 14.40 -20.54 3.59
CA SER A 236 14.02 -21.93 3.88
C SER A 236 15.12 -22.90 3.47
N LYS A 237 15.80 -22.64 2.34
CA LYS A 237 16.95 -23.42 1.87
C LYS A 237 18.14 -23.37 2.82
N LEU A 238 18.49 -22.18 3.32
CA LEU A 238 19.53 -22.03 4.34
C LEU A 238 19.15 -22.77 5.62
N THR A 239 17.90 -22.63 6.07
CA THR A 239 17.41 -23.35 7.26
C THR A 239 17.51 -24.87 7.10
N GLU A 240 17.07 -25.38 5.95
CA GLU A 240 17.19 -26.80 5.59
C GLU A 240 18.66 -27.25 5.59
N PHE A 241 19.54 -26.48 4.96
CA PHE A 241 20.98 -26.78 4.88
C PHE A 241 21.62 -26.89 6.26
N TYR A 242 21.44 -25.90 7.13
CA TYR A 242 22.02 -25.91 8.48
C TYR A 242 21.42 -27.02 9.35
N THR A 243 20.10 -27.22 9.31
CA THR A 243 19.42 -28.29 10.06
C THR A 243 19.97 -29.67 9.68
N ASN A 244 20.15 -29.92 8.38
CA ASN A 244 20.70 -31.18 7.87
C ASN A 244 22.17 -31.41 8.27
N ASN A 245 22.90 -30.35 8.63
CA ASN A 245 24.28 -30.41 9.10
C ASN A 245 24.42 -30.33 10.64
N GLY A 246 23.32 -30.51 11.38
CA GLY A 246 23.32 -30.64 12.84
C GLY A 246 23.07 -29.35 13.62
N TYR A 247 22.76 -28.24 12.96
CA TYR A 247 22.47 -26.96 13.62
C TYR A 247 20.97 -26.86 13.91
N ALA A 248 20.55 -27.38 15.06
CA ALA A 248 19.12 -27.49 15.41
C ALA A 248 18.48 -26.13 15.75
N ASP A 249 19.26 -25.21 16.30
CA ASP A 249 18.81 -23.87 16.71
C ASP A 249 19.04 -22.79 15.64
N PHE A 250 19.40 -23.21 14.42
CA PHE A 250 19.65 -22.29 13.30
C PHE A 250 18.44 -21.41 13.01
N ARG A 251 18.68 -20.12 12.79
CA ARG A 251 17.64 -19.19 12.36
C ARG A 251 18.20 -18.06 11.50
N VAL A 252 17.40 -17.66 10.51
CA VAL A 252 17.64 -16.43 9.75
C VAL A 252 16.98 -15.25 10.48
N ILE A 253 17.80 -14.42 11.14
CA ILE A 253 17.36 -13.23 11.89
C ILE A 253 16.66 -12.24 10.96
N SER A 254 17.27 -11.92 9.82
CA SER A 254 16.72 -10.96 8.85
C SER A 254 17.24 -11.21 7.44
N SER A 255 16.44 -10.85 6.43
CA SER A 255 16.84 -10.82 5.02
C SER A 255 16.45 -9.46 4.47
N VAL A 256 17.41 -8.55 4.37
CA VAL A 256 17.18 -7.18 3.91
C VAL A 256 17.60 -7.07 2.45
N ALA A 257 16.68 -6.59 1.61
CA ALA A 257 16.95 -6.28 0.22
C ALA A 257 16.93 -4.76 0.03
N GLU A 258 18.10 -4.19 -0.25
CA GLU A 258 18.26 -2.75 -0.43
C GLU A 258 18.33 -2.41 -1.92
N LEU A 259 17.40 -1.59 -2.39
CA LEU A 259 17.42 -1.10 -3.75
C LEU A 259 18.43 0.03 -3.88
N THR A 260 19.28 -0.07 -4.89
CA THR A 260 20.22 1.00 -5.27
C THR A 260 19.49 2.32 -5.60
N PRO A 261 20.10 3.50 -5.38
CA PRO A 261 19.45 4.79 -5.64
C PRO A 261 18.97 4.99 -7.09
N ASP A 262 19.64 4.35 -8.05
CA ASP A 262 19.28 4.33 -9.48
C ASP A 262 18.19 3.29 -9.82
N ARG A 263 17.71 2.53 -8.83
CA ARG A 263 16.66 1.50 -8.93
C ARG A 263 16.99 0.33 -9.86
N ARG A 264 18.27 0.09 -10.13
CA ARG A 264 18.72 -0.91 -11.11
C ARG A 264 19.10 -2.25 -10.50
N ASP A 265 19.63 -2.24 -9.29
CA ASP A 265 20.10 -3.45 -8.63
C ASP A 265 19.71 -3.50 -7.15
N PHE A 266 19.62 -4.71 -6.60
CA PHE A 266 19.48 -4.95 -5.17
C PHE A 266 20.80 -5.42 -4.53
N TYR A 267 21.02 -5.01 -3.29
CA TYR A 267 21.95 -5.66 -2.36
C TYR A 267 21.14 -6.51 -1.39
N LEU A 268 21.47 -7.80 -1.32
CA LEU A 268 20.80 -8.74 -0.44
C LEU A 268 21.71 -9.08 0.74
N THR A 269 21.21 -8.90 1.96
CA THR A 269 21.95 -9.21 3.18
C THR A 269 21.14 -10.15 4.04
N PHE A 270 21.69 -11.35 4.28
CA PHE A 270 21.14 -12.33 5.21
C PHE A 270 21.89 -12.26 6.54
N SER A 271 21.19 -11.89 7.60
CA SER A 271 21.71 -12.00 8.97
C SER A 271 21.22 -13.32 9.56
N ILE A 272 22.15 -14.17 9.96
CA ILE A 272 21.87 -15.52 10.46
C ILE A 272 22.44 -15.71 11.85
N ASP A 273 21.88 -16.67 12.57
CA ASP A 273 22.38 -17.18 13.85
C ASP A 273 22.52 -18.69 13.68
N GLU A 274 23.77 -19.17 13.63
CA GLU A 274 24.07 -20.58 13.35
C GLU A 274 23.57 -21.51 14.46
N GLY A 275 23.65 -21.05 15.72
CA GLY A 275 23.45 -21.91 16.88
C GLY A 275 24.57 -22.94 17.08
N GLU A 276 24.38 -23.83 18.05
CA GLU A 276 25.36 -24.89 18.32
C GLU A 276 25.17 -26.08 17.35
N GLN A 277 26.29 -26.72 17.00
CA GLN A 277 26.26 -27.95 16.20
C GLN A 277 26.07 -29.18 17.10
N TYR A 278 25.01 -29.94 16.82
CA TYR A 278 24.71 -31.19 17.49
C TYR A 278 25.03 -32.39 16.57
N ASN A 279 25.80 -33.33 17.10
CA ASN A 279 26.04 -34.61 16.45
C ASN A 279 25.07 -35.65 17.01
N PHE A 280 24.16 -36.16 16.19
CA PHE A 280 23.32 -37.28 16.61
C PHE A 280 24.18 -38.56 16.68
N GLY A 281 24.34 -39.11 17.89
CA GLY A 281 24.88 -40.46 18.06
C GLY A 281 23.97 -41.50 17.44
N LYS A 282 24.52 -42.64 17.01
CA LYS A 282 23.77 -43.79 16.46
C LYS A 282 22.51 -44.04 17.30
N LEU A 283 21.35 -43.81 16.72
CA LEU A 283 20.07 -44.25 17.27
C LEU A 283 20.13 -45.78 17.37
N ILE A 284 20.38 -46.29 18.57
CA ILE A 284 20.16 -47.71 18.85
C ILE A 284 18.66 -47.90 18.77
N ASP A 285 18.26 -48.60 17.72
CA ASP A 285 16.89 -48.97 17.39
C ASP A 285 16.32 -49.87 18.52
N MET A 286 15.78 -49.26 19.58
CA MET A 286 15.12 -49.99 20.68
C MET A 286 13.71 -50.46 20.30
N ALA A 287 13.49 -50.86 19.04
CA ALA A 287 12.20 -51.34 18.55
C ALA A 287 12.07 -52.88 18.52
N ARG A 288 13.04 -53.64 19.04
CA ARG A 288 12.98 -55.13 19.01
C ARG A 288 13.55 -55.81 20.27
N LYS A 289 13.00 -55.54 21.45
CA LYS A 289 13.12 -56.50 22.57
C LYS A 289 12.07 -56.35 23.67
N LEU A 290 10.81 -56.68 23.36
CA LEU A 290 9.89 -57.18 24.38
C LEU A 290 8.82 -58.10 23.78
N VAL A 291 9.28 -59.03 22.94
CA VAL A 291 8.63 -60.33 22.75
C VAL A 291 9.54 -61.32 23.46
N LEU A 292 8.96 -62.23 24.24
CA LEU A 292 9.60 -63.30 25.03
C LEU A 292 9.97 -62.96 26.48
N ILE A 293 8.95 -62.74 27.32
CA ILE A 293 8.87 -63.47 28.60
C ILE A 293 7.45 -64.06 28.65
N GLY A 294 7.37 -65.37 28.44
CA GLY A 294 6.12 -66.10 28.31
C GLY A 294 5.38 -66.28 29.64
N GLY A 295 4.10 -66.67 29.54
CA GLY A 295 3.30 -67.09 30.67
C GLY A 295 1.83 -67.26 30.31
N THR A 296 1.45 -68.48 30.00
CA THR A 296 0.12 -68.99 29.65
C THR A 296 -0.98 -68.65 30.67
N ALA A 297 -2.18 -68.23 30.21
CA ALA A 297 -3.43 -68.53 30.90
C ALA A 297 -4.68 -68.32 30.03
N SER A 298 -5.42 -69.42 29.86
CA SER A 298 -6.88 -69.50 29.93
C SER A 298 -7.72 -68.88 28.80
N SER A 299 -8.13 -69.75 27.88
CA SER A 299 -9.44 -69.70 27.22
C SER A 299 -10.57 -69.66 28.26
N ASP A 300 -11.39 -68.62 28.28
CA ASP A 300 -12.85 -68.80 28.35
C ASP A 300 -13.64 -67.50 28.09
N SER A 301 -14.75 -67.67 27.38
CA SER A 301 -16.01 -66.93 27.53
C SER A 301 -16.16 -65.45 27.11
N ARG A 302 -16.79 -65.29 25.93
CA ARG A 302 -17.90 -64.37 25.58
C ARG A 302 -17.75 -62.87 25.89
N CYS A 303 -17.69 -62.06 24.83
CA CYS A 303 -18.75 -61.06 24.61
C CYS A 303 -18.85 -60.62 23.15
N SER A 304 -20.08 -60.66 22.65
CA SER A 304 -20.52 -60.22 21.34
C SER A 304 -20.44 -58.71 21.19
N CYS A 305 -20.00 -58.20 20.03
CA CYS A 305 -20.73 -57.12 19.38
C CYS A 305 -20.48 -57.06 17.87
N ARG A 306 -21.60 -57.05 17.17
CA ARG A 306 -21.84 -57.27 15.75
C ARG A 306 -21.41 -56.03 14.94
N CYS A 307 -20.48 -56.17 14.00
CA CYS A 307 -20.25 -55.16 12.96
C CYS A 307 -21.45 -55.15 11.99
N ARG A 308 -22.19 -54.04 11.95
CA ARG A 308 -23.14 -53.75 10.86
C ARG A 308 -22.37 -53.09 9.71
N LYS A 309 -22.33 -53.78 8.57
CA LYS A 309 -22.10 -53.20 7.24
C LYS A 309 -23.26 -52.26 6.90
N ALA A 310 -22.96 -51.04 6.48
CA ALA A 310 -23.89 -50.20 5.74
C ALA A 310 -23.46 -50.20 4.27
N SER A 311 -24.22 -50.91 3.45
CA SER A 311 -24.17 -50.89 1.99
C SER A 311 -25.62 -50.82 1.48
N SER A 312 -25.99 -49.74 0.80
CA SER A 312 -27.17 -49.62 -0.07
C SER A 312 -27.01 -48.34 -0.91
N SER A 313 -26.55 -48.43 -2.16
CA SER A 313 -27.33 -48.69 -3.37
C SER A 313 -28.13 -47.48 -3.90
N ALA A 314 -27.59 -46.88 -4.95
CA ALA A 314 -28.23 -46.50 -6.22
C ALA A 314 -29.60 -45.78 -6.23
N ARG A 315 -29.64 -44.63 -6.91
CA ARG A 315 -30.68 -44.38 -7.92
C ARG A 315 -30.16 -43.58 -9.12
N ARG A 316 -30.16 -44.28 -10.26
CA ARG A 316 -29.95 -43.79 -11.62
C ARG A 316 -31.25 -43.13 -12.09
N VAL A 317 -31.18 -41.91 -12.62
CA VAL A 317 -32.21 -41.37 -13.52
C VAL A 317 -31.51 -40.84 -14.76
N SER A 318 -31.62 -41.61 -15.83
CA SER A 318 -31.35 -41.19 -17.19
C SER A 318 -32.66 -40.74 -17.83
N ARG A 319 -32.68 -39.58 -18.49
CA ARG A 319 -33.59 -39.31 -19.61
C ARG A 319 -32.87 -38.49 -20.69
N THR A 320 -32.87 -39.07 -21.88
CA THR A 320 -32.36 -38.58 -23.16
C THR A 320 -33.37 -37.69 -23.88
N ARG A 321 -32.83 -36.76 -24.69
CA ARG A 321 -33.31 -36.18 -25.98
C ARG A 321 -34.75 -35.66 -26.13
N SER A 322 -34.90 -34.46 -26.70
CA SER A 322 -35.34 -34.24 -28.10
C SER A 322 -35.98 -32.84 -28.31
N THR A 323 -35.47 -32.11 -29.31
CA THR A 323 -36.17 -31.16 -30.23
C THR A 323 -37.24 -30.21 -29.69
N ARG A 324 -36.95 -28.89 -29.70
CA ARG A 324 -37.54 -27.91 -30.64
C ARG A 324 -36.75 -26.62 -30.61
#